data_AF-A0AAD6TED6-F1
#
_entry.id   AF-A0AAD6TED6-F1
#
_cell.length_a   1.000
_cell.length_b   1.000
_cell.length_c   1.000
_cell.angle_alpha   90.00
_cell.angle_beta   90.00
_cell.angle_gamma   90.00
#
_symmetry.space_group_name_H-M   'P 1'
#
loop_
_entity.id
_entity.type
_entity.pdbx_description
1 polymer ?
#
loop_
_entity_poly.entity_id
_entity_poly.type
_entity_poly.pdbx_seq_one_letter_code
_entity_poly.pdbx_strand_id
1 'polypeptide(L)'
;EVQNAKRDILISIKTPDVNNIVSRAKNHEFRKYLISRTVERMWYAKLCNGLIHALIDNLRHPSDIENEEGLANADFSAGRKSAAIAGGSYAYEIMHLYKLARSLHISVLGERYKISPPQRYAY
;
A
#
# COMPACT_ATOMS: atom_id res chain seq x y z
N GLU A 1 -10.25 -12.35 -26.28
CA GLU A 1 -9.14 -11.56 -25.73
C GLU A 1 -9.36 -11.39 -24.24
N VAL A 2 -8.41 -11.79 -23.39
CA VAL A 2 -8.50 -11.53 -21.95
C VAL A 2 -8.20 -10.05 -21.78
N GLN A 3 -9.24 -9.25 -21.49
CA GLN A 3 -9.10 -7.89 -21.02
C GLN A 3 -8.18 -7.94 -19.81
N ASN A 4 -6.94 -7.48 -19.97
CA ASN A 4 -5.89 -7.61 -18.96
C ASN A 4 -6.25 -6.71 -17.78
N ALA A 5 -7.09 -7.21 -16.87
CA ALA A 5 -7.56 -6.47 -15.72
C ALA A 5 -6.34 -6.05 -14.91
N LYS A 6 -6.11 -4.74 -14.81
CA LYS A 6 -4.98 -4.19 -14.07
C LYS A 6 -5.21 -4.44 -12.58
N ARG A 7 -4.67 -5.56 -12.08
CA ARG A 7 -4.82 -6.09 -10.73
C ARG A 7 -3.70 -5.69 -9.78
N ASP A 8 -2.59 -5.24 -10.32
CA ASP A 8 -1.41 -4.87 -9.57
C ASP A 8 -1.18 -3.38 -9.67
N ILE A 9 -0.79 -2.77 -8.55
CA ILE A 9 -0.24 -1.42 -8.56
C ILE A 9 1.08 -1.36 -7.80
N LEU A 10 1.96 -0.47 -8.25
CA LEU A 10 3.13 -0.04 -7.51
C LEU A 10 2.85 1.29 -6.81
N ILE A 11 3.26 1.40 -5.55
CA ILE A 11 3.23 2.65 -4.79
C ILE A 11 4.59 2.94 -4.16
N SER A 12 4.92 4.22 -4.08
CA SER A 12 6.02 4.71 -3.25
C SER A 12 5.53 4.84 -1.81
N ILE A 13 6.37 4.42 -0.86
CA ILE A 13 6.06 4.48 0.57
C ILE A 13 7.32 4.79 1.39
N LYS A 14 7.16 5.49 2.51
CA LYS A 14 8.29 5.88 3.37
C LYS A 14 8.79 4.67 4.16
N THR A 15 10.09 4.64 4.45
CA THR A 15 10.72 3.54 5.20
C THR A 15 10.05 3.23 6.55
N PRO A 16 9.65 4.21 7.39
CA PRO A 16 8.96 3.92 8.64
C PRO A 16 7.63 3.19 8.44
N ASP A 17 6.84 3.60 7.45
CA ASP A 17 5.56 2.95 7.13
C ASP A 17 5.76 1.50 6.68
N VAL A 18 6.77 1.24 5.82
CA VAL A 18 7.11 -0.13 5.41
C VAL A 18 7.48 -0.99 6.60
N ASN A 19 8.30 -0.46 7.52
CA ASN A 19 8.70 -1.21 8.70
C ASN A 19 7.49 -1.55 9.59
N ASN A 20 6.55 -0.60 9.76
CA ASN A 20 5.31 -0.83 10.50
C ASN A 20 4.39 -1.84 9.81
N ILE A 21 4.35 -1.85 8.48
CA ILE A 21 3.60 -2.85 7.71
C ILE A 21 4.23 -4.23 7.89
N VAL A 22 5.56 -4.34 7.75
CA VAL A 22 6.30 -5.59 7.91
C VAL A 22 6.17 -6.16 9.32
N SER A 23 6.17 -5.32 10.36
CA SER A 23 5.94 -5.75 11.74
C SER A 23 4.46 -6.01 12.06
N ARG A 24 3.56 -5.82 11.09
CA ARG A 24 2.09 -5.87 11.24
C ARG A 24 1.50 -4.83 12.20
N ALA A 25 2.31 -3.90 12.71
CA ALA A 25 1.82 -2.77 13.50
C ALA A 25 0.88 -1.86 12.70
N LYS A 26 1.15 -1.67 11.40
CA LYS A 26 0.25 -1.00 10.45
C LYS A 26 -0.41 -2.04 9.56
N ASN A 27 -1.70 -2.28 9.77
CA ASN A 27 -2.48 -3.30 9.05
C ASN A 27 -3.38 -2.72 7.94
N HIS A 28 -3.42 -1.39 7.79
CA HIS A 28 -4.11 -0.72 6.69
C HIS A 28 -3.17 0.24 5.96
N GLU A 29 -3.31 0.29 4.64
CA GLU A 29 -2.76 1.37 3.82
C GLU A 29 -3.82 2.46 3.66
N PHE A 30 -3.47 3.72 3.98
CA PHE A 30 -4.37 4.86 3.88
C PHE A 30 -4.04 5.72 2.66
N ARG A 31 -5.04 6.07 1.85
CA ARG A 31 -4.86 6.92 0.66
C ARG A 31 -5.90 8.04 0.59
N LYS A 32 -5.49 9.18 0.03
CA LYS A 32 -6.38 10.33 -0.23
C LYS A 32 -7.34 10.10 -1.40
N TYR A 33 -7.10 9.07 -2.18
CA TYR A 33 -7.83 8.79 -3.41
C TYR A 33 -8.27 7.34 -3.45
N LEU A 34 -9.32 7.11 -4.22
CA LEU A 34 -9.82 5.78 -4.49
C LEU A 34 -8.87 5.04 -5.47
N ILE A 35 -8.57 3.80 -5.15
CA ILE A 35 -7.88 2.84 -6.02
C ILE A 35 -8.96 2.04 -6.76
N SER A 36 -8.72 1.68 -8.02
CA SER A 36 -9.66 0.88 -8.80
C SER A 36 -10.03 -0.40 -8.05
N ARG A 37 -11.33 -0.77 -8.05
CA ARG A 37 -11.84 -2.01 -7.46
C ARG A 37 -11.29 -3.27 -8.12
N THR A 38 -10.65 -3.13 -9.28
CA THR A 38 -9.96 -4.25 -9.96
C THR A 38 -8.59 -4.56 -9.37
N VAL A 39 -8.04 -3.69 -8.52
CA VAL A 39 -6.71 -3.88 -7.92
C VAL A 39 -6.82 -4.82 -6.73
N GLU A 40 -6.03 -5.87 -6.75
CA GLU A 40 -5.96 -6.91 -5.72
C GLU A 40 -4.60 -6.89 -5.00
N ARG A 41 -3.57 -6.30 -5.63
CA ARG A 41 -2.18 -6.38 -5.18
C ARG A 41 -1.49 -5.02 -5.18
N MET A 42 -0.81 -4.74 -4.08
CA MET A 42 -0.09 -3.48 -3.88
C MET A 42 1.39 -3.76 -3.62
N TRP A 43 2.23 -3.27 -4.51
CA TRP A 43 3.67 -3.37 -4.43
C TRP A 43 4.24 -2.10 -3.78
N TYR A 44 5.01 -2.27 -2.71
CA TYR A 44 5.67 -1.19 -2.00
C TYR A 44 7.10 -1.04 -2.52
N ALA A 45 7.35 0.05 -3.25
CA ALA A 45 8.70 0.44 -3.64
C ALA A 45 9.37 1.17 -2.47
N LYS A 46 10.40 0.56 -1.86
CA LYS A 46 11.27 1.21 -0.88
C LYS A 46 12.44 1.88 -1.59
N LEU A 47 12.79 3.09 -1.18
CA LEU A 47 13.91 3.86 -1.77
C LEU A 47 15.29 3.19 -1.58
N CYS A 48 15.44 2.13 -0.76
CA CYS A 48 16.76 1.57 -0.43
C CYS A 48 16.86 0.04 -0.35
N ASN A 49 15.82 -0.72 0.02
CA ASN A 49 15.99 -2.15 0.42
C ASN A 49 15.05 -3.15 -0.27
N GLY A 50 14.76 -2.96 -1.56
CA GLY A 50 14.00 -3.93 -2.34
C GLY A 50 12.49 -3.71 -2.35
N LEU A 51 11.78 -4.59 -3.06
CA LEU A 51 10.33 -4.61 -3.19
C LEU A 51 9.69 -5.61 -2.22
N ILE A 52 8.62 -5.16 -1.57
CA ILE A 52 7.70 -5.97 -0.77
C ILE A 52 6.32 -5.84 -1.45
N HIS A 53 5.53 -6.91 -1.51
CA HIS A 53 4.15 -6.78 -1.97
C HIS A 53 3.16 -7.25 -0.89
N ALA A 54 2.05 -6.54 -0.81
CA ALA A 54 0.87 -6.95 -0.06
C ALA A 54 -0.21 -7.46 -1.01
N LEU A 55 -0.92 -8.51 -0.59
CA LEU A 55 -2.31 -8.69 -0.99
C LEU A 55 -3.14 -7.77 -0.11
N ILE A 56 -3.92 -6.93 -0.77
CA ILE A 56 -4.84 -6.02 -0.09
C ILE A 56 -6.25 -6.54 -0.28
N ASP A 57 -7.08 -6.39 0.74
CA ASP A 57 -8.52 -6.60 0.58
C ASP A 57 -9.16 -5.38 -0.10
N ASN A 58 -10.44 -5.53 -0.43
CA ASN A 58 -11.30 -4.48 -0.90
C ASN A 58 -11.27 -3.24 0.00
N LEU A 59 -11.60 -2.11 -0.64
CA LEU A 59 -11.73 -0.80 -0.03
C LEU A 59 -12.59 -0.84 1.26
N ARG A 60 -12.05 -0.29 2.34
CA ARG A 60 -12.80 0.09 3.56
C ARG A 60 -12.93 1.62 3.65
N HIS A 61 -14.14 2.11 3.93
CA HIS A 61 -14.39 3.53 4.21
C HIS A 61 -14.11 3.87 5.68
N PRO A 62 -13.97 5.16 6.03
CA PRO A 62 -13.96 5.59 7.42
C PRO A 62 -15.20 5.07 8.15
N SER A 63 -15.01 4.42 9.31
CA SER A 63 -16.02 3.67 10.10
C SER A 63 -16.23 2.19 9.74
N ASP A 64 -15.65 1.68 8.64
CA ASP A 64 -15.71 0.25 8.27
C ASP A 64 -14.58 -0.59 8.89
N ILE A 65 -13.68 0.05 9.66
CA ILE A 65 -12.58 -0.64 10.34
C ILE A 65 -13.11 -1.15 11.68
N GLU A 66 -13.45 -2.45 11.73
CA GLU A 66 -13.97 -3.10 12.94
C GLU A 66 -12.92 -3.26 14.05
N ASN A 67 -11.64 -3.42 13.67
CA ASN A 67 -10.52 -3.55 14.60
C ASN A 67 -9.62 -2.31 14.57
N GLU A 68 -9.66 -1.52 15.65
CA GLU A 68 -8.90 -0.27 15.79
C GLU A 68 -7.46 -0.44 16.33
N GLU A 69 -6.97 -1.66 16.56
CA GLU A 69 -5.65 -1.91 17.14
C GLU A 69 -4.47 -1.57 16.21
N GLY A 70 -4.71 -1.53 14.90
CA GLY A 70 -3.70 -1.17 13.91
C GLY A 70 -3.30 0.31 13.99
N LEU A 71 -2.05 0.60 13.68
CA LEU A 71 -1.51 1.95 13.70
C LEU A 71 -2.39 2.90 12.88
N ALA A 72 -2.96 3.87 13.58
CA ALA A 72 -3.83 4.92 13.07
C ALA A 72 -5.24 4.50 12.62
N ASN A 73 -5.67 3.27 12.91
CA ASN A 73 -7.04 2.83 12.68
C ASN A 73 -8.03 3.66 13.51
N ALA A 74 -7.83 3.79 14.82
CA ALA A 74 -8.67 4.62 15.69
C ALA A 74 -8.74 6.09 15.24
N ASP A 75 -7.63 6.64 14.75
CA ASP A 75 -7.60 8.00 14.20
C ASP A 75 -8.41 8.11 12.91
N PHE A 76 -8.30 7.12 12.03
CA PHE A 76 -9.06 7.05 10.78
C PHE A 76 -10.56 6.91 11.03
N SER A 77 -10.96 5.98 11.92
CA SER A 77 -12.37 5.77 12.32
C SER A 77 -12.98 7.03 12.92
N ALA A 78 -12.23 7.77 13.73
CA ALA A 78 -12.68 9.02 14.32
C ALA A 78 -12.59 10.24 13.39
N GLY A 79 -12.19 10.06 12.12
CA GLY A 79 -12.01 11.16 11.17
C GLY A 79 -10.92 12.18 11.56
N ARG A 80 -10.03 11.81 12.49
CA ARG A 80 -8.91 12.66 12.90
C ARG A 80 -7.88 12.71 11.77
N LYS A 81 -6.98 13.70 11.79
CA LYS A 81 -5.82 13.76 10.88
C LYS A 81 -4.56 13.50 11.70
N SER A 82 -3.74 12.53 11.30
CA SER A 82 -2.44 12.24 11.88
C SER A 82 -1.41 11.98 10.77
N ALA A 83 -0.13 12.02 11.13
CA ALA A 83 0.95 11.78 10.17
C ALA A 83 0.85 10.38 9.52
N ALA A 84 0.33 9.39 10.24
CA ALA A 84 0.21 8.00 9.81
C ALA A 84 -0.92 7.76 8.78
N ILE A 85 -2.00 8.54 8.85
CA ILE A 85 -3.08 8.53 7.85
C ILE A 85 -2.83 9.54 6.72
N ALA A 86 -1.94 10.52 6.92
CA ALA A 86 -1.57 11.54 5.94
C ALA A 86 -2.77 12.27 5.28
N GLY A 87 -3.91 12.35 5.96
CA GLY A 87 -5.17 12.88 5.41
C GLY A 87 -5.87 11.95 4.41
N GLY A 88 -5.59 10.65 4.48
CA GLY A 88 -6.26 9.61 3.70
C GLY A 88 -7.74 9.54 4.03
N SER A 89 -8.55 9.30 3.00
CA SER A 89 -10.01 9.16 3.08
C SER A 89 -10.46 7.72 2.86
N TYR A 90 -9.51 6.83 2.55
CA TYR A 90 -9.75 5.45 2.17
C TYR A 90 -8.70 4.56 2.83
N ALA A 91 -9.13 3.43 3.37
CA ALA A 91 -8.26 2.42 3.98
C ALA A 91 -8.33 1.11 3.18
N TYR A 92 -7.19 0.45 3.02
CA TYR A 92 -7.09 -0.85 2.36
C TYR A 92 -6.42 -1.81 3.33
N GLU A 93 -7.16 -2.85 3.74
CA GLU A 93 -6.65 -3.84 4.69
C GLU A 93 -5.54 -4.68 4.04
N ILE A 94 -4.45 -4.88 4.79
CA ILE A 94 -3.30 -5.66 4.36
C ILE A 94 -3.48 -7.10 4.85
N MET A 95 -4.09 -7.95 4.03
CA MET A 95 -4.36 -9.35 4.38
C MET A 95 -3.05 -10.14 4.49
N HIS A 96 -2.26 -10.15 3.43
CA HIS A 96 -1.05 -10.94 3.33
C HIS A 96 0.14 -10.09 2.90
N LEU A 97 1.30 -10.37 3.48
CA LEU A 97 2.56 -9.75 3.10
C LEU A 97 3.51 -10.79 2.56
N TYR A 98 4.09 -10.48 1.40
CA TYR A 98 5.05 -11.32 0.72
C TYR A 98 6.31 -10.51 0.47
N LYS A 99 7.44 -11.14 0.79
CA LYS A 99 8.77 -10.63 0.46
C LYS A 99 9.26 -11.38 -0.77
N LEU A 100 9.81 -10.66 -1.74
CA LEU A 100 10.49 -11.31 -2.85
C LEU A 100 11.71 -12.09 -2.33
N ALA A 101 11.86 -13.33 -2.80
CA ALA A 101 13.02 -14.15 -2.49
C ALA A 101 14.34 -13.46 -2.92
N ARG A 102 14.31 -12.76 -4.06
CA ARG A 102 15.39 -11.90 -4.52
C ARG A 102 14.96 -10.44 -4.42
N SER A 103 15.68 -9.66 -3.62
CA SER A 103 15.47 -8.23 -3.52
C SER A 103 15.68 -7.58 -4.90
N LEU A 104 14.66 -6.89 -5.40
CA LEU A 104 14.72 -6.07 -6.60
C LEU A 104 14.96 -4.62 -6.19
N HIS A 105 16.16 -4.11 -6.45
CA HIS A 105 16.48 -2.71 -6.19
C HIS A 105 15.68 -1.78 -7.10
N ILE A 106 15.38 -0.56 -6.63
CA ILE A 106 14.55 0.39 -7.36
C ILE A 106 15.17 0.82 -8.71
N SER A 107 16.49 0.78 -8.83
CA SER A 107 17.17 1.01 -10.11
C SER A 107 16.76 -0.01 -11.18
N VAL A 108 16.51 -1.27 -10.80
CA VAL A 108 16.06 -2.31 -11.73
C VAL A 108 14.67 -2.01 -12.26
N LEU A 109 13.80 -1.40 -11.45
CA LEU A 109 12.48 -0.93 -11.91
C LEU A 109 12.61 0.12 -13.01
N GLY A 110 13.49 1.09 -12.82
CA GLY A 110 13.72 2.14 -13.82
C GLY A 110 14.41 1.62 -15.09
N GLU A 111 15.46 0.80 -14.94
CA GLU A 111 16.27 0.33 -16.05
C GLU A 111 15.52 -0.68 -16.93
N ARG A 112 14.91 -1.70 -16.30
CA ARG A 112 14.31 -2.84 -17.00
C ARG A 112 12.83 -2.65 -17.29
N TYR A 113 12.09 -2.05 -16.36
CA TYR A 113 10.63 -1.93 -16.46
C TYR A 113 10.17 -0.51 -16.81
N LYS A 114 11.09 0.46 -16.87
CA LYS A 114 10.81 1.89 -17.12
C LYS A 114 9.82 2.48 -16.11
N ILE A 115 9.82 1.97 -14.88
CA ILE A 115 8.97 2.44 -13.79
C ILE A 115 9.81 3.32 -12.87
N SER A 116 9.43 4.60 -12.76
CA SER A 116 9.91 5.50 -11.72
C SER A 116 9.03 5.41 -10.48
N PRO A 117 9.53 5.79 -9.28
CA PRO A 117 8.71 5.81 -8.07
C PRO A 117 7.47 6.68 -8.29
N PRO A 118 6.25 6.12 -8.25
CA PRO A 118 5.06 6.89 -8.59
C PRO A 118 4.72 7.87 -7.46
N GLN A 119 4.27 9.08 -7.84
CA GLN A 119 3.68 10.04 -6.89
C GLN A 119 2.32 9.56 -6.37
N ARG A 120 1.55 8.89 -7.23
CA ARG A 120 0.23 8.31 -6.91
C ARG A 120 0.36 6.79 -6.81
N TYR A 121 0.21 6.09 -7.94
CA TYR A 121 0.54 4.68 -8.14
C TYR A 121 0.81 4.47 -9.64
N ALA A 122 1.47 3.37 -9.99
CA ALA A 122 1.61 2.88 -11.37
C ALA A 122 0.95 1.50 -11.47
N TYR A 123 0.43 1.15 -12.65
CA TYR A 123 -0.02 -0.21 -12.95
C TYR A 123 1.12 -1.05 -13.52
#